data_AF-A0A352TBC8-F1
#
_entry.id   AF-A0A352TBC8-F1
#
_cell.length_a   1.000
_cell.length_b   1.000
_cell.length_c   1.000
_cell.angle_alpha   90.00
_cell.angle_beta   90.00
_cell.angle_gamma   90.00
#
_symmetry.space_group_name_H-M   'P 1'
#
loop_
_entity.id
_entity.type
_entity.pdbx_description
1 polymer ?
#
loop_
_entity_poly.entity_id
_entity_poly.type
_entity_poly.pdbx_seq_one_letter_code
_entity_poly.pdbx_strand_id
1 'polypeptide(L)'
;MTQAQWNAFSNFRVQMKSLCEQWGLLGDKLYPLQQEAAKKDTPEYPLETAVVYNQAYDSVTINDEIRLIVIGDNPGKDEQLEKNRQYLVGQSGKIADGFFKRNPELNIDFRKNTLIVNKTPVHTAKTAHLRFLAKNGDSQIQNLLLESQKTMAQLTAKLHQELIEGTDCPQKAAQLWLVGYAELKGKGIFLPYRDTLKNAYNSKNWENVYVYQHFSMNRFLIDLKSFRTEHSDLSLPQALKILGHLHRDEIFNI
;
A
#
# COMPACT_ATOMS: atom_id res chain seq x y z
N MET A 1 -2.62 -1.47 -21.12
CA MET A 1 -1.42 -2.24 -20.73
C MET A 1 -0.92 -3.03 -21.93
N THR A 2 0.38 -3.32 -22.01
CA THR A 2 0.90 -4.33 -22.94
C THR A 2 0.47 -5.74 -22.51
N GLN A 3 0.62 -6.74 -23.38
CA GLN A 3 0.30 -8.13 -23.02
C GLN A 3 1.16 -8.63 -21.84
N ALA A 4 2.43 -8.23 -21.79
CA ALA A 4 3.33 -8.56 -20.69
C ALA A 4 2.85 -7.96 -19.36
N GLN A 5 2.51 -6.67 -19.36
CA GLN A 5 1.96 -5.98 -18.19
C GLN A 5 0.64 -6.60 -17.71
N TRP A 6 -0.25 -6.95 -18.65
CA TRP A 6 -1.52 -7.60 -18.33
C TRP A 6 -1.34 -8.99 -17.73
N ASN A 7 -0.40 -9.78 -18.24
CA ASN A 7 -0.08 -11.10 -17.69
C ASN A 7 0.50 -10.98 -16.28
N ALA A 8 1.40 -10.03 -16.06
CA ALA A 8 1.96 -9.71 -14.74
C ALA A 8 0.86 -9.36 -13.73
N PHE A 9 -0.01 -8.42 -14.09
CA PHE A 9 -1.15 -8.03 -13.25
C PHE A 9 -2.13 -9.18 -13.00
N SER A 10 -2.47 -9.96 -14.03
CA SER A 10 -3.41 -11.08 -13.92
C SER A 10 -2.87 -12.14 -12.95
N ASN A 11 -1.58 -12.47 -13.04
CA ASN A 11 -0.91 -13.40 -12.13
C ASN A 11 -0.89 -12.87 -10.69
N PHE A 12 -0.60 -11.57 -10.51
CA PHE A 12 -0.66 -10.92 -9.21
C PHE A 12 -2.08 -11.01 -8.61
N ARG A 13 -3.11 -10.68 -9.39
CA ARG A 13 -4.52 -10.70 -8.95
C ARG A 13 -4.95 -12.09 -8.48
N VAL A 14 -4.67 -13.12 -9.27
CA VAL A 14 -5.05 -14.51 -8.93
C VAL A 14 -4.35 -14.96 -7.64
N GLN A 15 -3.05 -14.69 -7.50
CA GLN A 15 -2.32 -15.02 -6.28
C GLN A 15 -2.85 -14.28 -5.06
N MET A 16 -3.11 -12.97 -5.20
CA MET A 16 -3.65 -12.15 -4.12
C MET A 16 -5.02 -12.64 -3.65
N LYS A 17 -5.88 -13.04 -4.57
CA LYS A 17 -7.19 -13.59 -4.25
C LYS A 17 -7.06 -14.89 -3.45
N SER A 18 -6.27 -15.83 -3.97
CA SER A 18 -6.03 -17.13 -3.31
C SER A 18 -5.42 -16.97 -1.91
N LEU A 19 -4.42 -16.10 -1.74
CA LEU A 19 -3.79 -15.84 -0.45
C LEU A 19 -4.77 -15.23 0.56
N CYS A 20 -5.59 -14.27 0.14
CA CYS A 20 -6.58 -13.66 1.03
C CYS A 20 -7.69 -14.65 1.43
N GLU A 21 -8.13 -15.52 0.51
CA GLU A 21 -9.06 -16.61 0.81
C GLU A 21 -8.44 -17.59 1.84
N GLN A 22 -7.20 -18.01 1.63
CA GLN A 22 -6.49 -18.91 2.54
C GLN A 22 -6.29 -18.29 3.93
N TRP A 23 -5.81 -17.05 4.00
CA TRP A 23 -5.61 -16.34 5.27
C TRP A 23 -6.94 -16.00 5.96
N GLY A 24 -8.00 -15.79 5.19
CA GLY A 24 -9.36 -15.57 5.68
C GLY A 24 -9.94 -16.74 6.47
N LEU A 25 -9.43 -17.97 6.27
CA LEU A 25 -9.81 -19.15 7.08
C LEU A 25 -9.46 -19.01 8.57
N LEU A 26 -8.59 -18.06 8.92
CA LEU A 26 -8.26 -17.72 10.32
C LEU A 26 -9.24 -16.71 10.94
N GLY A 27 -10.37 -16.41 10.28
CA GLY A 27 -11.39 -15.47 10.74
C GLY A 27 -11.83 -15.69 12.19
N ASP A 28 -12.12 -16.93 12.58
CA ASP A 28 -12.57 -17.27 13.95
C ASP A 28 -11.56 -16.88 15.04
N LYS A 29 -10.27 -16.81 14.69
CA LYS A 29 -9.19 -16.36 15.58
C LYS A 29 -8.96 -14.86 15.49
N LEU A 30 -9.12 -14.29 14.30
CA LEU A 30 -8.88 -12.87 14.04
C LEU A 30 -9.99 -11.98 14.61
N TYR A 31 -11.26 -12.34 14.43
CA TYR A 31 -12.38 -11.49 14.80
C TYR A 31 -12.37 -11.10 16.29
N PRO A 32 -12.19 -12.03 17.26
CA PRO A 32 -12.11 -11.66 18.67
C PRO A 32 -10.93 -10.73 18.98
N LEU A 33 -9.77 -10.97 18.35
CA LEU A 33 -8.56 -10.15 18.57
C LEU A 33 -8.71 -8.74 17.98
N GLN A 34 -9.30 -8.62 16.80
CA GLN A 34 -9.57 -7.34 16.12
C GLN A 34 -10.58 -6.52 16.91
N GLN A 35 -11.65 -7.15 17.40
CA GLN A 35 -12.63 -6.52 18.25
C GLN A 35 -12.00 -6.02 19.56
N GLU A 36 -11.23 -6.89 20.24
CA GLU A 36 -10.56 -6.54 21.51
C GLU A 36 -9.56 -5.38 21.34
N ALA A 37 -8.77 -5.40 20.27
CA ALA A 37 -7.78 -4.35 20.00
C ALA A 37 -8.41 -2.96 19.85
N ALA A 38 -9.64 -2.90 19.32
CA ALA A 38 -10.36 -1.65 19.06
C ALA A 38 -11.08 -1.09 20.30
N LYS A 39 -11.44 -1.92 21.29
CA LYS A 39 -12.31 -1.55 22.43
C LYS A 39 -11.87 -0.28 23.17
N LYS A 40 -10.56 -0.08 23.31
CA LYS A 40 -10.02 1.02 24.13
C LYS A 40 -10.20 2.40 23.51
N ASP A 41 -10.10 2.51 22.19
CA ASP A 41 -9.82 3.79 21.54
C ASP A 41 -10.53 4.00 20.20
N THR A 42 -11.51 3.15 19.90
CA THR A 42 -12.28 3.19 18.65
C THR A 42 -13.75 2.94 18.96
N PRO A 43 -14.67 3.81 18.48
CA PRO A 43 -16.11 3.55 18.58
C PRO A 43 -16.47 2.21 17.95
N GLU A 44 -17.51 1.57 18.47
CA GLU A 44 -18.02 0.32 17.91
C GLU A 44 -18.30 0.47 16.41
N TYR A 45 -17.90 -0.55 15.66
CA TYR A 45 -18.06 -0.61 14.22
C TYR A 45 -18.27 -2.07 13.80
N PRO A 46 -18.99 -2.33 12.69
CA PRO A 46 -19.21 -3.68 12.22
C PRO A 46 -17.89 -4.29 11.76
N LEU A 47 -17.65 -5.55 12.14
CA LEU A 47 -16.49 -6.32 11.74
C LEU A 47 -16.97 -7.47 10.84
N GLU A 48 -16.77 -7.30 9.53
CA GLU A 48 -17.35 -8.11 8.46
C GLU A 48 -16.29 -8.91 7.70
N THR A 49 -15.06 -8.40 7.57
CA THR A 49 -13.97 -9.09 6.86
C THR A 49 -12.62 -8.93 7.58
N ALA A 50 -12.10 -10.03 8.14
CA ALA A 50 -10.84 -10.00 8.89
C ALA A 50 -9.58 -9.85 8.01
N VAL A 51 -9.60 -10.42 6.81
CA VAL A 51 -8.53 -10.34 5.80
C VAL A 51 -9.16 -9.87 4.50
N VAL A 52 -8.76 -8.69 4.04
CA VAL A 52 -9.46 -8.02 2.94
C VAL A 52 -8.72 -8.29 1.62
N TYR A 53 -9.40 -8.88 0.65
CA TYR A 53 -8.99 -8.83 -0.75
C TYR A 53 -9.51 -7.53 -1.39
N ASN A 54 -8.68 -6.83 -2.17
CA ASN A 54 -9.10 -5.60 -2.84
C ASN A 54 -9.86 -5.91 -4.14
N GLN A 55 -11.20 -5.86 -4.09
CA GLN A 55 -12.08 -6.15 -5.23
C GLN A 55 -11.92 -5.18 -6.40
N ALA A 56 -11.30 -4.02 -6.19
CA ALA A 56 -10.98 -3.11 -7.31
C ALA A 56 -10.02 -3.75 -8.34
N TYR A 57 -9.28 -4.81 -7.98
CA TYR A 57 -8.48 -5.54 -8.96
C TYR A 57 -9.33 -6.29 -9.99
N ASP A 58 -10.57 -6.64 -9.65
CA ASP A 58 -11.45 -7.42 -10.53
C ASP A 58 -12.00 -6.56 -11.68
N SER A 59 -12.05 -5.23 -11.50
CA SER A 59 -12.47 -4.29 -12.55
C SER A 59 -11.35 -3.87 -13.51
N VAL A 60 -10.09 -4.21 -13.22
CA VAL A 60 -8.97 -3.86 -14.10
C VAL A 60 -8.95 -4.78 -15.32
N THR A 61 -8.74 -4.20 -16.49
CA THR A 61 -8.73 -4.82 -17.81
C THR A 61 -7.42 -4.54 -18.53
N ILE A 62 -7.15 -5.29 -19.62
CA ILE A 62 -5.98 -5.06 -20.47
C ILE A 62 -5.93 -3.66 -21.08
N ASN A 63 -7.10 -3.02 -21.27
CA ASN A 63 -7.21 -1.68 -21.86
C ASN A 63 -6.85 -0.56 -20.88
N ASP A 64 -6.74 -0.85 -19.58
CA ASP A 64 -6.36 0.14 -18.58
C ASP A 64 -4.86 0.48 -18.65
N GLU A 65 -4.50 1.68 -18.21
CA GLU A 65 -3.11 2.13 -18.10
C GLU A 65 -2.76 2.27 -16.61
N ILE A 66 -1.95 1.35 -16.10
CA ILE A 66 -1.44 1.43 -14.72
C ILE A 66 -0.13 2.20 -14.72
N ARG A 67 -0.10 3.32 -14.00
CA ARG A 67 1.06 4.23 -13.89
C ARG A 67 1.61 4.31 -12.47
N LEU A 68 0.87 3.82 -11.49
CA LEU A 68 1.20 3.96 -10.08
C LEU A 68 0.78 2.72 -9.29
N ILE A 69 1.63 2.29 -8.36
CA ILE A 69 1.28 1.41 -7.26
C ILE A 69 1.37 2.22 -5.98
N VAL A 70 0.32 2.22 -5.16
CA VAL A 70 0.33 2.85 -3.83
C VAL A 70 0.21 1.76 -2.77
N ILE A 71 1.17 1.74 -1.85
CA ILE A 71 1.21 0.80 -0.72
C ILE A 71 0.75 1.52 0.55
N GLY A 72 -0.46 1.21 1.01
CA GLY A 72 -0.98 1.60 2.33
C GLY A 72 -0.47 0.69 3.44
N ASP A 73 -0.87 0.94 4.69
CA ASP A 73 -0.47 0.12 5.83
C ASP A 73 -1.25 -1.19 5.88
N ASN A 74 -2.54 -1.10 6.19
CA ASN A 74 -3.45 -2.22 6.29
C ASN A 74 -4.91 -1.76 6.12
N PRO A 75 -5.87 -2.65 5.82
CA PRO A 75 -7.27 -2.27 5.65
C PRO A 75 -7.86 -1.69 6.93
N GLY A 76 -8.49 -0.51 6.82
CA GLY A 76 -9.19 0.15 7.91
C GLY A 76 -10.67 -0.26 7.99
N LYS A 77 -11.43 0.49 8.80
CA LYS A 77 -12.83 0.19 9.10
C LYS A 77 -13.75 0.22 7.87
N ASP A 78 -13.50 1.14 6.95
CA ASP A 78 -14.31 1.28 5.74
C ASP A 78 -13.90 0.24 4.69
N GLU A 79 -12.61 -0.06 4.60
CA GLU A 79 -12.03 -0.98 3.62
C GLU A 79 -12.52 -2.43 3.82
N GLN A 80 -12.78 -2.84 5.06
CA GLN A 80 -13.21 -4.21 5.39
C GLN A 80 -14.72 -4.47 5.26
N LEU A 81 -15.53 -3.43 5.05
CA LEU A 81 -16.97 -3.63 4.88
C LEU A 81 -17.22 -4.45 3.62
N GLU A 82 -18.13 -5.42 3.69
CA GLU A 82 -18.49 -6.35 2.61
C GLU A 82 -18.89 -5.61 1.34
N LYS A 83 -19.64 -4.50 1.50
CA LYS A 83 -20.06 -3.62 0.41
C LYS A 83 -18.92 -2.88 -0.29
N ASN A 84 -17.75 -2.78 0.36
CA ASN A 84 -16.61 -2.04 -0.13
C ASN A 84 -15.51 -2.99 -0.60
N ARG A 85 -14.93 -3.78 0.32
CA ARG A 85 -13.74 -4.63 0.13
C ARG A 85 -12.74 -4.02 -0.86
N GLN A 86 -12.41 -2.76 -0.61
CA GLN A 86 -11.56 -1.96 -1.48
C GLN A 86 -10.63 -1.12 -0.64
N TYR A 87 -9.37 -1.04 -1.04
CA TYR A 87 -8.35 -0.31 -0.30
C TYR A 87 -8.43 1.20 -0.52
N LEU A 88 -8.08 1.96 0.53
CA LEU A 88 -8.11 3.42 0.54
C LEU A 88 -9.46 3.96 0.06
N VAL A 89 -10.56 3.54 0.69
CA VAL A 89 -11.91 4.10 0.47
C VAL A 89 -12.36 4.99 1.60
N GLY A 90 -11.73 4.88 2.78
CA GLY A 90 -11.90 5.80 3.89
C GLY A 90 -11.25 7.17 3.66
N GLN A 91 -11.11 7.94 4.73
CA GLN A 91 -10.65 9.34 4.67
C GLN A 91 -9.27 9.51 3.99
N SER A 92 -8.31 8.64 4.29
CA SER A 92 -6.98 8.67 3.65
C SER A 92 -7.06 8.55 2.13
N GLY A 93 -7.97 7.70 1.63
CA GLY A 93 -8.19 7.53 0.20
C GLY A 93 -8.87 8.71 -0.47
N LYS A 94 -9.80 9.38 0.23
CA LYS A 94 -10.42 10.63 -0.26
C LYS A 94 -9.39 11.76 -0.35
N ILE A 95 -8.47 11.84 0.60
CA ILE A 95 -7.36 12.80 0.57
C ILE A 95 -6.43 12.53 -0.61
N ALA A 96 -6.03 11.28 -0.81
CA ALA A 96 -5.17 10.87 -1.93
C ALA A 96 -5.84 11.16 -3.29
N ASP A 97 -7.08 10.70 -3.49
CA ASP A 97 -7.85 10.97 -4.71
C ASP A 97 -8.01 12.48 -4.98
N GLY A 98 -8.35 13.24 -3.94
CA GLY A 98 -8.44 14.70 -4.03
C GLY A 98 -7.10 15.36 -4.38
N PHE A 99 -5.97 14.83 -3.92
CA PHE A 99 -4.64 15.34 -4.27
C PHE A 99 -4.40 15.19 -5.78
N PHE A 100 -4.59 14.01 -6.36
CA PHE A 100 -4.37 13.81 -7.80
C PHE A 100 -5.35 14.62 -8.65
N LYS A 101 -6.62 14.72 -8.26
CA LYS A 101 -7.62 15.56 -8.97
C LYS A 101 -7.26 17.05 -9.01
N ARG A 102 -6.62 17.56 -7.95
CA ARG A 102 -6.19 18.97 -7.89
C ARG A 102 -4.88 19.25 -8.60
N ASN A 103 -4.12 18.22 -8.98
CA ASN A 103 -2.82 18.35 -9.62
C ASN A 103 -2.79 17.55 -10.94
N PRO A 104 -3.55 17.99 -11.97
CA PRO A 104 -3.66 17.29 -13.24
C PRO A 104 -2.34 17.16 -13.99
N GLU A 105 -1.33 18.00 -13.68
CA GLU A 105 0.03 17.90 -14.23
C GLU A 105 0.72 16.56 -13.93
N LEU A 106 0.24 15.82 -12.91
CA LEU A 106 0.71 14.47 -12.60
C LEU A 106 0.19 13.42 -13.61
N ASN A 107 -0.85 13.74 -14.38
CA ASN A 107 -1.46 12.87 -15.39
C ASN A 107 -1.83 11.48 -14.83
N ILE A 108 -2.34 11.44 -13.60
CA ILE A 108 -2.78 10.22 -12.90
C ILE A 108 -4.21 10.44 -12.41
N ASP A 109 -5.15 9.65 -12.93
CA ASP A 109 -6.42 9.40 -12.26
C ASP A 109 -6.18 8.35 -11.16
N PHE A 110 -6.31 8.77 -9.90
CA PHE A 110 -5.99 7.92 -8.76
C PHE A 110 -6.84 6.63 -8.69
N ARG A 111 -8.04 6.62 -9.28
CA ARG A 111 -8.92 5.44 -9.24
C ARG A 111 -8.81 4.56 -10.48
N LYS A 112 -8.24 5.07 -11.58
CA LYS A 112 -8.05 4.30 -12.83
C LYS A 112 -6.61 3.89 -13.09
N ASN A 113 -5.66 4.78 -12.82
CA ASN A 113 -4.25 4.58 -13.15
C ASN A 113 -3.42 4.00 -11.98
N THR A 114 -4.05 3.72 -10.83
CA THR A 114 -3.36 3.29 -9.62
C THR A 114 -3.82 1.92 -9.17
N LEU A 115 -2.87 1.02 -8.93
CA LEU A 115 -3.11 -0.19 -8.16
C LEU A 115 -2.82 0.10 -6.68
N ILE A 116 -3.81 -0.07 -5.83
CA ILE A 116 -3.68 0.18 -4.39
C ILE A 116 -3.51 -1.16 -3.69
N VAL A 117 -2.36 -1.33 -3.02
CA VAL A 117 -2.01 -2.51 -2.20
C VAL A 117 -1.80 -2.08 -0.74
N ASN A 118 -1.70 -3.03 0.19
CA ASN A 118 -1.35 -2.77 1.59
C ASN A 118 -0.12 -3.57 1.99
N LYS A 119 0.58 -3.15 3.04
CA LYS A 119 1.70 -3.93 3.61
C LYS A 119 1.25 -5.26 4.18
N THR A 120 -0.01 -5.35 4.64
CA THR A 120 -0.69 -6.59 4.99
C THR A 120 -2.18 -6.46 4.63
N PRO A 121 -2.88 -7.54 4.21
CA PRO A 121 -4.32 -7.54 4.02
C PRO A 121 -5.10 -7.72 5.33
N VAL A 122 -4.43 -7.90 6.47
CA VAL A 122 -5.10 -8.09 7.77
C VAL A 122 -5.71 -6.78 8.24
N HIS A 123 -7.03 -6.79 8.42
CA HIS A 123 -7.76 -5.62 8.90
C HIS A 123 -7.43 -5.30 10.36
N THR A 124 -7.31 -4.02 10.68
CA THR A 124 -7.50 -3.49 12.03
C THR A 124 -8.08 -2.07 11.94
N ALA A 125 -8.73 -1.58 13.01
CA ALA A 125 -9.27 -0.22 12.98
C ALA A 125 -8.19 0.87 12.87
N LYS A 126 -7.03 0.63 13.47
CA LYS A 126 -5.82 1.47 13.37
C LYS A 126 -4.60 0.57 13.18
N THR A 127 -3.60 1.03 12.44
CA THR A 127 -2.34 0.29 12.22
C THR A 127 -1.66 -0.13 13.51
N ALA A 128 -1.71 0.71 14.56
CA ALA A 128 -1.14 0.39 15.87
C ALA A 128 -1.74 -0.86 16.52
N HIS A 129 -2.98 -1.22 16.18
CA HIS A 129 -3.65 -2.43 16.67
C HIS A 129 -3.06 -3.73 16.11
N LEU A 130 -2.30 -3.70 15.00
CA LEU A 130 -1.59 -4.89 14.51
C LEU A 130 -0.61 -5.44 15.55
N ARG A 131 0.01 -4.56 16.36
CA ARG A 131 0.86 -4.99 17.48
C ARG A 131 0.08 -5.73 18.56
N PHE A 132 -1.19 -5.39 18.76
CA PHE A 132 -2.06 -6.11 19.70
C PHE A 132 -2.31 -7.53 19.19
N LEU A 133 -2.63 -7.70 17.90
CA LEU A 133 -2.81 -9.01 17.29
C LEU A 133 -1.51 -9.83 17.38
N ALA A 134 -0.36 -9.24 17.09
CA ALA A 134 0.94 -9.92 17.18
C ALA A 134 1.27 -10.38 18.62
N LYS A 135 0.91 -9.58 19.62
CA LYS A 135 1.20 -9.87 21.04
C LYS A 135 0.25 -10.92 21.63
N ASN A 136 -1.04 -10.86 21.27
CA ASN A 136 -2.09 -11.65 21.93
C ASN A 136 -2.59 -12.82 21.06
N GLY A 137 -2.22 -12.86 19.79
CA GLY A 137 -2.51 -13.98 18.89
C GLY A 137 -1.59 -15.16 19.13
N ASP A 138 -2.09 -16.35 18.78
CA ASP A 138 -1.31 -17.58 18.79
C ASP A 138 -0.26 -17.61 17.66
N SER A 139 0.48 -18.72 17.56
CA SER A 139 1.52 -18.88 16.54
C SER A 139 0.98 -18.78 15.11
N GLN A 140 -0.29 -19.13 14.85
CA GLN A 140 -0.89 -19.01 13.52
C GLN A 140 -1.13 -17.54 13.15
N ILE A 141 -1.63 -16.74 14.10
CA ILE A 141 -1.81 -15.30 13.88
C ILE A 141 -0.46 -14.57 13.74
N GLN A 142 0.53 -14.93 14.55
CA GLN A 142 1.87 -14.37 14.44
C GLN A 142 2.51 -14.70 13.08
N ASN A 143 2.39 -15.95 12.62
CA ASN A 143 2.87 -16.34 11.30
C ASN A 143 2.11 -15.63 10.18
N LEU A 144 0.78 -15.50 10.28
CA LEU A 144 -0.02 -14.75 9.31
C LEU A 144 0.48 -13.32 9.17
N LEU A 145 0.70 -12.61 10.28
CA LEU A 145 1.16 -11.22 10.25
C LEU A 145 2.56 -11.09 9.65
N LEU A 146 3.45 -12.04 9.92
CA LEU A 146 4.80 -12.04 9.37
C LEU A 146 4.80 -12.38 7.87
N GLU A 147 4.19 -13.50 7.51
CA GLU A 147 4.22 -14.04 6.15
C GLU A 147 3.42 -13.16 5.21
N SER A 148 2.25 -12.65 5.61
CA SER A 148 1.50 -11.73 4.76
C SER A 148 2.31 -10.49 4.40
N GLN A 149 3.11 -9.93 5.32
CA GLN A 149 3.98 -8.80 5.00
C GLN A 149 5.05 -9.14 3.96
N LYS A 150 5.75 -10.27 4.16
CA LYS A 150 6.80 -10.69 3.24
C LYS A 150 6.24 -10.99 1.85
N THR A 151 5.14 -11.75 1.79
CA THR A 151 4.49 -12.11 0.53
C THR A 151 3.94 -10.87 -0.19
N MET A 152 3.30 -9.94 0.52
CA MET A 152 2.82 -8.69 -0.07
C MET A 152 3.98 -7.86 -0.64
N ALA A 153 5.11 -7.77 0.06
CA ALA A 153 6.29 -7.06 -0.43
C ALA A 153 6.86 -7.72 -1.71
N GLN A 154 7.01 -9.05 -1.72
CA GLN A 154 7.52 -9.80 -2.87
C GLN A 154 6.62 -9.67 -4.10
N LEU A 155 5.31 -9.89 -3.93
CA LEU A 155 4.35 -9.81 -5.02
C LEU A 155 4.26 -8.39 -5.58
N THR A 156 4.28 -7.38 -4.71
CA THR A 156 4.26 -5.97 -5.14
C THR A 156 5.54 -5.61 -5.88
N ALA A 157 6.71 -6.02 -5.38
CA ALA A 157 8.00 -5.78 -6.04
C ALA A 157 8.06 -6.45 -7.42
N LYS A 158 7.63 -7.71 -7.50
CA LYS A 158 7.59 -8.45 -8.77
C LYS A 158 6.66 -7.75 -9.78
N LEU A 159 5.43 -7.43 -9.37
CA LEU A 159 4.47 -6.73 -10.22
C LEU A 159 5.04 -5.40 -10.73
N HIS A 160 5.60 -4.59 -9.85
CA HIS A 160 6.15 -3.28 -10.23
C HIS A 160 7.28 -3.41 -11.26
N GLN A 161 8.21 -4.35 -11.05
CA GLN A 161 9.31 -4.59 -11.97
C GLN A 161 8.80 -5.06 -13.34
N GLU A 162 7.84 -5.99 -13.37
CA GLU A 162 7.23 -6.46 -14.62
C GLU A 162 6.42 -5.36 -15.33
N LEU A 163 5.79 -4.43 -14.59
CA LEU A 163 5.12 -3.26 -15.18
C LEU A 163 6.10 -2.28 -15.82
N ILE A 164 7.27 -2.07 -15.20
CA ILE A 164 8.35 -1.23 -15.75
C ILE A 164 8.96 -1.91 -16.97
N GLU A 165 9.33 -3.18 -16.87
CA GLU A 165 10.02 -3.90 -17.96
C GLU A 165 9.12 -4.10 -19.17
N GLY A 166 7.81 -4.21 -18.96
CA GLY A 166 6.81 -4.28 -20.03
C GLY A 166 6.38 -2.93 -20.62
N THR A 167 7.04 -1.81 -20.26
CA THR A 167 6.77 -0.48 -20.85
C THR A 167 7.72 -0.16 -22.01
N ASP A 168 7.15 0.26 -23.13
CA ASP A 168 7.94 0.77 -24.27
C ASP A 168 8.27 2.27 -24.14
N CYS A 169 7.73 2.93 -23.11
CA CYS A 169 7.90 4.36 -22.87
C CYS A 169 8.41 4.60 -21.44
N PRO A 170 9.70 4.91 -21.25
CA PRO A 170 10.28 5.13 -19.92
C PRO A 170 9.60 6.25 -19.12
N GLN A 171 9.05 7.27 -19.78
CA GLN A 171 8.30 8.36 -19.11
C GLN A 171 6.94 7.90 -18.56
N LYS A 172 6.47 6.72 -19.00
CA LYS A 172 5.25 6.06 -18.53
C LYS A 172 5.53 4.86 -17.62
N ALA A 173 6.80 4.61 -17.27
CA ALA A 173 7.15 3.57 -16.32
C ALA A 173 6.34 3.75 -15.04
N ALA A 174 5.78 2.63 -14.54
CA ALA A 174 5.02 2.66 -13.31
C ALA A 174 5.92 3.14 -12.17
N GLN A 175 5.34 3.95 -11.27
CA GLN A 175 5.97 4.31 -10.01
C GLN A 175 5.40 3.47 -8.88
N LEU A 176 6.16 3.31 -7.80
CA LEU A 176 5.70 2.72 -6.56
C LEU A 176 5.84 3.73 -5.43
N TRP A 177 4.73 4.05 -4.78
CA TRP A 177 4.66 4.95 -3.63
C TRP A 177 4.40 4.13 -2.36
N LEU A 178 5.43 3.98 -1.53
CA LEU A 178 5.34 3.39 -0.21
C LEU A 178 4.91 4.45 0.80
N VAL A 179 3.64 4.42 1.19
CA VAL A 179 3.01 5.46 2.00
C VAL A 179 2.92 5.02 3.46
N GLY A 180 3.33 5.89 4.39
CA GLY A 180 3.33 5.61 5.82
C GLY A 180 4.60 4.90 6.27
N TYR A 181 5.63 5.68 6.59
CA TYR A 181 6.95 5.15 6.92
C TYR A 181 7.28 5.08 8.42
N ALA A 182 6.43 5.60 9.29
CA ALA A 182 6.68 5.60 10.74
C ALA A 182 6.88 4.17 11.30
N GLU A 183 6.14 3.20 10.76
CA GLU A 183 6.20 1.78 11.13
C GLU A 183 7.25 0.98 10.33
N LEU A 184 8.05 1.65 9.48
CA LEU A 184 9.16 1.06 8.72
C LEU A 184 10.53 1.31 9.41
N LYS A 185 10.57 1.95 10.58
CA LYS A 185 11.82 2.24 11.31
C LYS A 185 11.76 1.82 12.76
N GLY A 186 12.94 1.80 13.41
CA GLY A 186 13.07 1.44 14.83
C GLY A 186 12.55 0.03 15.13
N LYS A 187 11.48 -0.05 15.93
CA LYS A 187 10.77 -1.31 16.29
C LYS A 187 9.37 -1.39 15.64
N GLY A 188 9.22 -0.77 14.47
CA GLY A 188 7.95 -0.73 13.73
C GLY A 188 7.45 -2.11 13.32
N ILE A 189 6.13 -2.28 13.19
CA ILE A 189 5.53 -3.57 12.84
C ILE A 189 5.83 -4.00 11.40
N PHE A 190 6.17 -3.03 10.52
CA PHE A 190 6.40 -3.25 9.09
C PHE A 190 7.87 -3.39 8.68
N LEU A 191 8.78 -3.62 9.63
CA LEU A 191 10.17 -3.95 9.30
C LEU A 191 10.29 -5.18 8.39
N PRO A 192 9.54 -6.28 8.60
CA PRO A 192 9.57 -7.41 7.67
C PRO A 192 9.15 -7.04 6.25
N TYR A 193 8.14 -6.19 6.10
CA TYR A 193 7.74 -5.67 4.79
C TYR A 193 8.86 -4.86 4.15
N ARG A 194 9.44 -3.90 4.89
CA ARG A 194 10.54 -3.05 4.41
C ARG A 194 11.70 -3.89 3.89
N ASP A 195 12.22 -4.77 4.74
CA ASP A 195 13.44 -5.53 4.42
C ASP A 195 13.21 -6.47 3.24
N THR A 196 12.02 -7.10 3.20
CA THR A 196 11.63 -7.94 2.07
C THR A 196 11.47 -7.15 0.78
N LEU A 197 10.87 -5.95 0.85
CA LEU A 197 10.73 -5.09 -0.32
C LEU A 197 12.11 -4.72 -0.87
N LYS A 198 13.03 -4.22 -0.03
CA LYS A 198 14.39 -3.86 -0.46
C LYS A 198 15.10 -5.04 -1.13
N ASN A 199 15.04 -6.21 -0.52
CA ASN A 199 15.71 -7.42 -1.02
C ASN A 199 15.09 -7.96 -2.32
N ALA A 200 13.84 -7.61 -2.63
CA ALA A 200 13.15 -8.06 -3.84
C ALA A 200 13.48 -7.21 -5.09
N TYR A 201 14.17 -6.08 -4.94
CA TYR A 201 14.56 -5.21 -6.05
C TYR A 201 16.01 -5.40 -6.48
N ASN A 202 16.23 -5.30 -7.79
CA ASN A 202 17.55 -4.97 -8.33
C ASN A 202 17.75 -3.44 -8.36
N SER A 203 19.01 -2.99 -8.56
CA SER A 203 19.36 -1.57 -8.51
C SER A 203 18.66 -0.70 -9.56
N LYS A 204 18.38 -1.24 -10.75
CA LYS A 204 17.80 -0.47 -11.86
C LYS A 204 16.35 -0.04 -11.59
N ASN A 205 15.52 -0.96 -11.11
CA ASN A 205 14.10 -0.69 -10.91
C ASN A 205 13.82 0.08 -9.60
N TRP A 206 14.78 0.08 -8.68
CA TRP A 206 14.70 0.78 -7.39
C TRP A 206 14.55 2.32 -7.53
N GLU A 207 15.00 2.89 -8.64
CA GLU A 207 14.85 4.31 -8.93
C GLU A 207 13.39 4.77 -9.04
N ASN A 208 12.46 3.86 -9.34
CA ASN A 208 11.03 4.14 -9.42
C ASN A 208 10.26 3.87 -8.12
N VAL A 209 10.98 3.59 -7.02
CA VAL A 209 10.42 3.44 -5.67
C VAL A 209 10.55 4.77 -4.93
N TYR A 210 9.44 5.25 -4.39
CA TYR A 210 9.35 6.50 -3.64
C TYR A 210 8.68 6.24 -2.30
N VAL A 211 9.12 6.94 -1.26
CA VAL A 211 8.57 6.79 0.10
C VAL A 211 7.95 8.11 0.54
N TYR A 212 6.75 8.05 1.12
CA TYR A 212 6.04 9.25 1.54
C TYR A 212 5.37 9.10 2.90
N GLN A 213 5.12 10.24 3.54
CA GLN A 213 4.27 10.33 4.73
C GLN A 213 2.86 9.82 4.47
N HIS A 214 2.19 9.36 5.53
CA HIS A 214 0.84 8.81 5.44
C HIS A 214 -0.19 9.87 5.00
N PHE A 215 -1.24 9.50 4.24
CA PHE A 215 -2.27 10.45 3.80
C PHE A 215 -3.17 10.97 4.93
N SER A 216 -3.43 10.13 5.95
CA SER A 216 -4.21 10.53 7.13
C SER A 216 -3.62 11.75 7.84
N MET A 217 -4.49 12.54 8.47
CA MET A 217 -4.13 13.79 9.17
C MET A 217 -3.35 14.78 8.28
N ASN A 218 -3.50 14.67 6.96
CA ASN A 218 -2.79 15.48 5.95
C ASN A 218 -1.26 15.42 6.05
N ARG A 219 -0.67 14.37 6.66
CA ARG A 219 0.80 14.33 6.88
C ARG A 219 1.58 14.39 5.57
N PHE A 220 1.14 13.66 4.55
CA PHE A 220 1.65 13.78 3.18
C PHE A 220 1.67 15.22 2.66
N LEU A 221 0.54 15.93 2.76
CA LEU A 221 0.42 17.29 2.22
C LEU A 221 1.23 18.32 3.02
N ILE A 222 1.30 18.16 4.34
CA ILE A 222 2.09 19.04 5.22
C ILE A 222 3.57 18.89 4.88
N ASP A 223 4.05 17.65 4.77
CA ASP A 223 5.44 17.33 4.43
C ASP A 223 5.82 17.87 3.05
N LEU A 224 5.01 17.58 2.03
CA LEU A 224 5.20 18.10 0.67
C LEU A 224 5.16 19.62 0.61
N LYS A 225 4.27 20.28 1.35
CA LYS A 225 4.19 21.75 1.40
C LYS A 225 5.43 22.35 2.05
N SER A 226 5.93 21.76 3.13
CA SER A 226 7.16 22.18 3.79
C SER A 226 8.33 22.12 2.80
N PHE A 227 8.53 20.95 2.17
CA PHE A 227 9.59 20.75 1.19
C PHE A 227 9.51 21.75 0.03
N ARG A 228 8.31 21.97 -0.54
CA ARG A 228 8.14 22.93 -1.64
C ARG A 228 8.32 24.39 -1.25
N THR A 229 8.22 24.72 0.03
CA THR A 229 8.52 26.08 0.52
C THR A 229 10.02 26.34 0.49
N GLU A 230 10.83 25.32 0.80
CA GLU A 230 12.30 25.36 0.76
C GLU A 230 12.86 25.20 -0.66
N HIS A 231 12.07 24.64 -1.58
CA HIS A 231 12.44 24.38 -2.97
C HIS A 231 11.40 24.95 -3.95
N SER A 232 11.21 26.27 -3.92
CA SER A 232 10.16 26.97 -4.68
C SER A 232 10.34 26.95 -6.20
N ASP A 233 11.56 26.65 -6.68
CA ASP A 233 11.93 26.54 -8.09
C ASP A 233 11.49 25.21 -8.73
N LEU A 234 11.20 24.19 -7.91
CA LEU A 234 10.80 22.87 -8.40
C LEU A 234 9.32 22.84 -8.81
N SER A 235 9.05 22.23 -9.96
CA SER A 235 7.68 21.80 -10.29
C SER A 235 7.19 20.71 -9.32
N LEU A 236 5.88 20.53 -9.20
CA LEU A 236 5.31 19.49 -8.33
C LEU A 236 5.84 18.08 -8.63
N PRO A 237 5.91 17.60 -9.89
CA PRO A 237 6.48 16.29 -10.19
C PRO A 237 7.95 16.15 -9.74
N GLN A 238 8.75 17.20 -9.92
CA GLN A 238 10.16 17.21 -9.48
C GLN A 238 10.27 17.16 -7.96
N ALA A 239 9.47 17.97 -7.26
CA ALA A 239 9.44 18.00 -5.80
C ALA A 239 9.01 16.66 -5.21
N LEU A 240 7.99 16.01 -5.77
CA LEU A 240 7.57 14.67 -5.35
C LEU A 240 8.69 13.65 -5.55
N LYS A 241 9.37 13.68 -6.70
CA LYS A 241 10.45 12.75 -7.02
C LYS A 241 11.58 12.85 -5.99
N ILE A 242 12.05 14.08 -5.75
CA ILE A 242 13.17 14.34 -4.83
C ILE A 242 12.78 14.00 -3.39
N LEU A 243 11.63 14.48 -2.92
CA LEU A 243 11.14 14.19 -1.56
C LEU A 243 10.96 12.68 -1.34
N GLY A 244 10.42 11.99 -2.34
CA GLY A 244 10.21 10.54 -2.29
C GLY A 244 11.50 9.74 -2.20
N HIS A 245 12.56 10.19 -2.90
CA HIS A 245 13.90 9.60 -2.82
C HIS A 245 14.58 9.91 -1.48
N LEU A 246 14.51 11.15 -0.98
CA LEU A 246 15.06 11.50 0.33
C LEU A 246 14.51 10.60 1.45
N HIS A 247 13.19 10.41 1.49
CA HIS A 247 12.57 9.52 2.47
C HIS A 247 12.90 8.05 2.22
N ARG A 248 13.07 7.64 0.96
CA ARG A 248 13.49 6.27 0.63
C ARG A 248 14.87 6.00 1.21
N ASP A 249 15.80 6.91 1.00
CA ASP A 249 17.19 6.74 1.43
C ASP A 249 17.28 6.77 2.97
N GLU A 250 16.51 7.63 3.65
CA GLU A 250 16.35 7.60 5.13
C GLU A 250 15.84 6.24 5.62
N ILE A 251 14.75 5.74 5.04
CA ILE A 251 14.04 4.56 5.56
C ILE A 251 14.78 3.27 5.27
N PHE A 252 15.48 3.20 4.14
CA PHE A 252 16.21 2.02 3.72
C PHE A 252 17.71 2.07 4.04
N ASN A 253 18.21 3.17 4.62
CA ASN A 253 19.62 3.42 4.91
C ASN A 253 20.50 3.14 3.69
N ILE A 254 20.23 3.83 2.58
CA ILE A 254 20.97 3.72 1.32
C ILE A 254 21.75 5.01 1.09
#